data_AF-A0A518HD52-F1
#
_entry.id   AF-A0A518HD52-F1
#
_cell.length_a   1.000
_cell.length_b   1.000
_cell.length_c   1.000
_cell.angle_alpha   90.00
_cell.angle_beta   90.00
_cell.angle_gamma   90.00
#
_symmetry.space_group_name_H-M   'P 1'
#
loop_
_entity.id
_entity.type
_entity.pdbx_description
1 polymer ?
#
loop_
_entity_poly.entity_id
_entity_poly.type
_entity_poly.pdbx_seq_one_letter_code
_entity_poly.pdbx_strand_id
1 'polypeptide(L)'
;MARGATRTRKARLGLEPLEGRRLLDGALAFEVGTPTGSIDPAAAELLPTAPAGVEAQSGAADAGSGATDAEGPGVRVLQAQAAQNAPPTPPPVKNLRYTTPRGVRVAVNLTGPGTLAGSNVRPDGTLDLVYDGTGPSSQIISHATGFAPLGSARDADVPINAQAGSGANAVGLAGLRVFDLVDGGTVNFIGGVRKLQLNNVGRNTEVFLRELPEVAAARAANAGRDLTLQEDQQGGLSLVLTDGNFFPVFQVEGVSEEQLNEPPPGIRIQVNRILADPVVNGDIGNPQFFGYDPAAGQLVRFDAISGAVLQAIDAPSVADGAGVSLTDLNGRPVVLLGQGSLVRVFDASGGALVGSFTTDNLAGFDSIDGIGTTDTRTVLVDAEADGPGVAQGVNIAASLASGVAVATTTPFEPTREFDFLGGATGTPGFDPLAVLGRGFFDEFQPNTEILGAMELDTTGPRLDELDRVGAPGLPDAPPAGTDEALGSIDQLVARVVGVADGRNVVNLVNRNTLGFAGTVLLNYPNRLAGLSESFRPSLAGKAVFDIQGDVQAFLANDARGLVLNDLGTLYLLGIGRARDSFVAGFPVAHVFLGQRQNVRIISPVIRGGTRGGVELIPNLQPLGPLFIP
;
A
#
# COMPACT_ATOMS: atom_id res chain seq x y z
N MET A 1 -35.22 23.95 62.56
CA MET A 1 -34.03 23.20 63.05
C MET A 1 -34.19 21.74 62.66
N ALA A 2 -33.10 20.96 62.55
CA ALA A 2 -33.05 19.52 62.19
C ALA A 2 -33.60 19.16 60.77
N ARG A 3 -32.89 18.51 59.84
CA ARG A 3 -32.13 17.23 59.78
C ARG A 3 -33.02 15.98 59.58
N GLY A 4 -32.86 15.27 58.45
CA GLY A 4 -33.31 13.87 58.30
C GLY A 4 -33.45 13.32 56.85
N ALA A 5 -32.80 12.19 56.56
CA ALA A 5 -33.00 11.18 55.49
C ALA A 5 -33.28 11.64 54.02
N THR A 6 -32.34 11.48 53.07
CA THR A 6 -31.94 10.25 52.31
C THR A 6 -32.85 9.90 51.11
N ARG A 7 -32.29 9.96 49.89
CA ARG A 7 -32.91 9.45 48.63
C ARG A 7 -32.31 8.10 48.25
N THR A 8 -33.14 7.08 48.00
CA THR A 8 -32.72 5.81 47.38
C THR A 8 -32.85 5.87 45.86
N ARG A 9 -31.73 5.80 45.12
CA ARG A 9 -31.75 5.45 43.69
C ARG A 9 -31.80 3.93 43.54
N LYS A 10 -32.72 3.40 42.73
CA LYS A 10 -32.59 2.04 42.18
C LYS A 10 -31.48 2.04 41.13
N ALA A 11 -30.43 1.25 41.34
CA ALA A 11 -29.55 0.84 40.25
C ALA A 11 -30.24 -0.26 39.42
N ARG A 12 -29.90 -0.35 38.14
CA ARG A 12 -30.00 -1.58 37.35
C ARG A 12 -28.58 -1.95 36.93
N LEU A 13 -28.27 -3.25 36.97
CA LEU A 13 -27.10 -3.78 36.27
C LEU A 13 -27.38 -3.72 34.76
N GLY A 14 -26.37 -3.28 34.01
CA GLY A 14 -26.10 -3.72 32.65
C GLY A 14 -24.65 -4.18 32.64
N LEU A 15 -24.33 -5.28 31.95
CA LEU A 15 -22.95 -5.75 31.86
C LEU A 15 -22.21 -4.89 30.82
N GLU A 16 -21.18 -4.17 31.26
CA GLU A 16 -20.09 -3.73 30.38
C GLU A 16 -19.08 -4.89 30.28
N PRO A 17 -18.59 -5.27 29.08
CA PRO A 17 -17.57 -6.29 28.93
C PRO A 17 -16.24 -5.79 29.52
N LEU A 18 -15.65 -6.58 30.43
CA LEU A 18 -14.45 -6.22 31.20
C LEU A 18 -13.18 -6.06 30.33
N GLU A 19 -13.16 -6.68 29.14
CA GLU A 19 -12.06 -6.60 28.16
C GLU A 19 -11.70 -5.16 27.80
N GLY A 20 -12.71 -4.29 27.61
CA GLY A 20 -12.52 -2.91 27.17
C GLY A 20 -11.72 -2.03 28.15
N ARG A 21 -11.59 -2.43 29.42
CA ARG A 21 -10.72 -1.75 30.39
C ARG A 21 -9.29 -2.27 30.40
N ARG A 22 -9.08 -3.59 30.22
CA ARG A 22 -7.73 -4.19 30.21
C ARG A 22 -6.82 -3.63 29.10
N LEU A 23 -7.38 -3.19 27.97
CA LEU A 23 -6.63 -2.56 26.88
C LEU A 23 -6.20 -1.11 27.15
N LEU A 24 -6.83 -0.42 28.12
CA LEU A 24 -6.56 0.97 28.48
C LEU A 24 -5.49 1.10 29.57
N ASP A 25 -5.49 0.21 30.57
CA ASP A 25 -4.51 0.20 31.67
C ASP A 25 -3.17 -0.40 31.21
N GLY A 26 -2.38 0.40 30.49
CA GLY A 26 -1.10 0.03 29.87
C GLY A 26 0.06 -0.24 30.84
N ALA A 27 -0.08 -1.22 31.73
CA ALA A 27 0.88 -1.58 32.76
C ALA A 27 1.15 -3.10 32.82
N LEU A 28 1.98 -3.61 31.91
CA LEU A 28 2.71 -4.87 32.11
C LEU A 28 4.10 -4.53 32.65
N ALA A 29 4.29 -4.72 33.95
CA ALA A 29 5.59 -4.65 34.58
C ALA A 29 6.37 -5.94 34.29
N PHE A 30 7.65 -5.83 33.94
CA PHE A 30 8.56 -6.97 33.91
C PHE A 30 8.85 -7.42 35.35
N GLU A 31 8.26 -8.53 35.79
CA GLU A 31 8.59 -9.18 37.05
C GLU A 31 9.59 -10.32 36.79
N VAL A 32 10.79 -10.21 37.38
CA VAL A 32 11.91 -11.11 37.10
C VAL A 32 11.91 -12.28 38.08
N GLY A 33 11.38 -13.42 37.66
CA GLY A 33 11.37 -14.66 38.44
C GLY A 33 12.69 -15.44 38.38
N THR A 34 13.33 -15.67 39.53
CA THR A 34 14.47 -16.59 39.68
C THR A 34 14.02 -18.02 39.99
N PRO A 35 14.79 -19.06 39.60
CA PRO A 35 14.28 -20.44 39.53
C PRO A 35 14.41 -21.27 40.81
N THR A 36 13.33 -21.97 41.18
CA THR A 36 13.30 -23.17 42.05
C THR A 36 12.09 -24.04 41.64
N GLY A 37 12.13 -25.38 41.60
CA GLY A 37 13.25 -26.31 41.71
C GLY A 37 12.81 -27.78 41.61
N SER A 38 13.72 -28.67 41.17
CA SER A 38 13.74 -30.15 41.31
C SER A 38 12.45 -31.00 41.10
N ILE A 39 12.45 -31.83 40.06
CA ILE A 39 11.96 -33.23 40.10
C ILE A 39 13.00 -34.11 39.37
N ASP A 40 13.24 -35.33 39.86
CA ASP A 40 14.20 -36.34 39.35
C ASP A 40 13.44 -37.67 39.06
N PRO A 41 14.02 -38.78 38.52
CA PRO A 41 13.35 -39.53 37.44
C PRO A 41 13.05 -41.01 37.76
N ALA A 42 12.31 -41.70 36.89
CA ALA A 42 12.43 -43.16 36.69
C ALA A 42 11.78 -43.67 35.38
N ALA A 43 12.40 -44.70 34.82
CA ALA A 43 12.14 -45.33 33.53
C ALA A 43 10.87 -46.22 33.41
N ALA A 44 10.47 -46.48 32.16
CA ALA A 44 10.03 -47.80 31.68
C ALA A 44 10.31 -47.93 30.15
N GLU A 45 10.56 -49.15 29.68
CA GLU A 45 10.93 -49.47 28.28
C GLU A 45 9.73 -49.88 27.41
N LEU A 46 9.89 -49.92 26.08
CA LEU A 46 9.58 -51.11 25.25
C LEU A 46 10.11 -50.99 23.78
N LEU A 47 10.49 -52.14 23.22
CA LEU A 47 10.95 -52.42 21.84
C LEU A 47 9.81 -53.13 21.05
N PRO A 48 9.96 -53.66 19.79
CA PRO A 48 11.10 -53.77 18.85
C PRO A 48 10.73 -53.12 17.45
N THR A 49 11.21 -53.45 16.23
CA THR A 49 11.98 -54.57 15.63
C THR A 49 12.64 -54.15 14.28
N ALA A 50 13.54 -54.97 13.72
CA ALA A 50 13.89 -55.00 12.29
C ALA A 50 13.90 -56.46 11.76
N PRO A 51 13.77 -56.70 10.44
CA PRO A 51 14.75 -57.56 9.78
C PRO A 51 15.26 -56.99 8.42
N ALA A 52 15.91 -57.79 7.56
CA ALA A 52 16.74 -57.32 6.43
C ALA A 52 16.87 -58.34 5.26
N GLY A 53 17.43 -57.89 4.12
CA GLY A 53 17.96 -58.73 3.03
C GLY A 53 17.05 -58.90 1.79
N VAL A 54 17.52 -59.39 0.62
CA VAL A 54 18.92 -59.71 0.19
C VAL A 54 19.01 -59.94 -1.35
N GLU A 55 20.17 -59.68 -1.98
CA GLU A 55 20.66 -60.17 -3.32
C GLU A 55 19.94 -59.77 -4.65
N ALA A 56 20.55 -59.74 -5.88
CA ALA A 56 21.96 -59.71 -6.35
C ALA A 56 22.10 -59.48 -7.91
N GLN A 57 23.36 -59.35 -8.41
CA GLN A 57 23.87 -59.50 -9.82
C GLN A 57 23.50 -58.41 -10.87
N SER A 58 24.21 -58.18 -12.02
CA SER A 58 25.65 -58.03 -12.44
C SER A 58 25.71 -58.08 -14.00
N GLY A 59 26.58 -57.50 -14.84
CA GLY A 59 27.85 -56.70 -14.83
C GLY A 59 28.31 -56.55 -16.32
N ALA A 60 29.53 -56.17 -16.78
CA ALA A 60 30.69 -55.41 -16.27
C ALA A 60 31.80 -55.29 -17.38
N ALA A 61 32.19 -54.08 -17.84
CA ALA A 61 33.36 -53.77 -18.71
C ALA A 61 33.68 -52.24 -18.63
N ASP A 62 34.89 -51.68 -18.46
CA ASP A 62 36.28 -51.93 -18.93
C ASP A 62 36.58 -51.25 -20.30
N ALA A 63 37.67 -50.50 -20.56
CA ALA A 63 38.94 -50.27 -19.82
C ALA A 63 39.51 -48.83 -20.00
N GLY A 64 40.50 -48.43 -19.18
CA GLY A 64 41.34 -47.23 -19.41
C GLY A 64 42.13 -46.75 -18.18
N SER A 65 43.47 -46.86 -18.18
CA SER A 65 44.31 -46.76 -16.96
C SER A 65 45.34 -45.62 -16.94
N GLY A 66 45.67 -45.13 -15.73
CA GLY A 66 46.79 -44.20 -15.50
C GLY A 66 46.94 -43.77 -14.02
N ALA A 67 47.92 -44.34 -13.31
CA ALA A 67 48.36 -43.94 -11.95
C ALA A 67 49.55 -42.94 -12.07
N THR A 68 50.05 -42.22 -11.05
CA THR A 68 50.29 -42.61 -9.63
C THR A 68 50.27 -41.43 -8.63
N ASP A 69 49.67 -41.68 -7.46
CA ASP A 69 50.13 -41.39 -6.07
C ASP A 69 50.87 -40.08 -5.72
N ALA A 70 50.26 -39.28 -4.80
CA ALA A 70 50.87 -38.87 -3.51
C ALA A 70 49.90 -38.06 -2.58
N GLU A 71 49.93 -38.40 -1.28
CA GLU A 71 49.60 -37.59 -0.07
C GLU A 71 48.31 -36.72 0.07
N GLY A 72 47.48 -37.09 1.07
CA GLY A 72 47.05 -36.15 2.13
C GLY A 72 45.75 -35.33 1.96
N PRO A 73 44.65 -35.67 2.68
CA PRO A 73 43.40 -34.89 2.64
C PRO A 73 43.42 -33.65 3.57
N GLY A 74 43.68 -32.48 3.00
CA GLY A 74 43.53 -31.18 3.67
C GLY A 74 42.12 -30.58 3.50
N VAL A 75 41.46 -30.20 4.61
CA VAL A 75 40.14 -29.55 4.59
C VAL A 75 40.22 -28.19 3.89
N ARG A 76 39.60 -28.05 2.71
CA ARG A 76 39.48 -26.75 2.02
C ARG A 76 38.39 -25.89 2.64
N VAL A 77 38.78 -25.06 3.61
CA VAL A 77 38.03 -23.85 3.96
C VAL A 77 38.04 -22.92 2.74
N LEU A 78 36.86 -22.55 2.24
CA LEU A 78 36.72 -21.44 1.28
C LEU A 78 36.96 -20.13 2.04
N GLN A 79 38.22 -19.70 2.06
CA GLN A 79 38.65 -18.53 2.82
C GLN A 79 38.32 -17.25 2.07
N ALA A 80 37.44 -16.41 2.64
CA ALA A 80 37.04 -15.15 2.03
C ALA A 80 38.22 -14.16 1.99
N GLN A 81 38.72 -13.87 0.79
CA GLN A 81 39.70 -12.84 0.49
C GLN A 81 39.38 -12.19 -0.88
N ALA A 82 39.34 -10.87 -1.02
CA ALA A 82 39.24 -9.84 0.01
C ALA A 82 38.54 -8.59 -0.56
N ALA A 83 37.45 -8.13 0.06
CA ALA A 83 36.82 -6.85 -0.26
C ALA A 83 37.63 -5.70 0.37
N GLN A 84 38.83 -5.43 -0.15
CA GLN A 84 39.75 -4.41 0.35
C GLN A 84 40.07 -3.36 -0.72
N ASN A 85 39.19 -2.35 -0.80
CA ASN A 85 39.52 -0.93 -1.07
C ASN A 85 38.27 -0.03 -1.16
N ALA A 86 37.14 -0.42 -0.54
CA ALA A 86 36.11 0.56 -0.20
C ALA A 86 36.62 1.48 0.92
N PRO A 87 36.40 2.80 0.87
CA PRO A 87 36.62 3.65 2.04
C PRO A 87 35.69 3.17 3.18
N PRO A 88 36.12 3.27 4.46
CA PRO A 88 35.31 2.79 5.57
C PRO A 88 33.97 3.53 5.60
N THR A 89 32.88 2.80 5.44
CA THR A 89 31.51 3.34 5.49
C THR A 89 31.33 4.14 6.79
N PRO A 90 30.83 5.39 6.75
CA PRO A 90 30.62 6.16 7.96
C PRO A 90 29.78 5.39 8.98
N PRO A 91 30.11 5.44 10.28
CA PRO A 91 29.34 4.73 11.29
C PRO A 91 27.87 5.22 11.27
N PRO A 92 26.89 4.31 11.32
CA PRO A 92 25.48 4.67 11.11
C PRO A 92 25.03 5.75 12.10
N VAL A 93 24.31 6.74 11.58
CA VAL A 93 23.88 7.93 12.33
C VAL A 93 22.69 7.57 13.20
N LYS A 94 22.94 6.90 14.34
CA LYS A 94 21.88 6.40 15.22
C LYS A 94 21.32 7.44 16.20
N ASN A 95 21.85 8.67 16.22
CA ASN A 95 21.44 9.71 17.16
C ASN A 95 21.40 11.08 16.46
N LEU A 96 20.22 11.67 16.36
CA LEU A 96 20.01 13.05 15.91
C LEU A 96 19.70 13.94 17.12
N ARG A 97 20.36 15.10 17.24
CA ARG A 97 20.10 16.08 18.31
C ARG A 97 20.14 17.49 17.75
N TYR A 98 19.11 18.28 18.06
CA TYR A 98 18.99 19.66 17.61
C TYR A 98 18.22 20.52 18.61
N THR A 99 18.11 21.82 18.33
CA THR A 99 17.26 22.76 19.08
C THR A 99 16.43 23.54 18.07
N THR A 100 15.11 23.60 18.25
CA THR A 100 14.23 24.40 17.39
C THR A 100 14.49 25.90 17.59
N PRO A 101 14.10 26.78 16.64
CA PRO A 101 14.09 28.24 16.85
C PRO A 101 13.26 28.69 18.07
N ARG A 102 12.35 27.84 18.57
CA ARG A 102 11.57 28.06 19.80
C ARG A 102 12.30 27.61 21.09
N GLY A 103 13.57 27.19 20.99
CA GLY A 103 14.40 26.75 22.12
C GLY A 103 14.12 25.33 22.62
N VAL A 104 13.23 24.58 21.97
CA VAL A 104 12.94 23.18 22.34
C VAL A 104 14.10 22.31 21.90
N ARG A 105 14.77 21.67 22.87
CA ARG A 105 15.85 20.72 22.60
C ARG A 105 15.25 19.36 22.30
N VAL A 106 15.69 18.71 21.23
CA VAL A 106 15.17 17.45 20.71
C VAL A 106 16.30 16.44 20.57
N ALA A 107 16.03 15.19 20.92
CA ALA A 107 16.88 14.04 20.67
C ALA A 107 16.04 12.89 20.10
N VAL A 108 16.45 12.36 18.95
CA VAL A 108 15.89 11.15 18.31
C VAL A 108 17.01 10.11 18.26
N ASN A 109 16.74 8.91 18.74
CA ASN A 109 17.73 7.84 18.86
C ASN A 109 17.16 6.57 18.25
N LEU A 110 17.94 5.90 17.40
CA LEU A 110 17.61 4.62 16.76
C LEU A 110 18.33 3.48 17.49
N THR A 111 17.54 2.52 17.99
CA THR A 111 18.01 1.26 18.56
C THR A 111 17.73 0.12 17.58
N GLY A 112 18.56 -0.93 17.56
CA GLY A 112 18.47 -2.02 16.57
C GLY A 112 19.31 -1.77 15.32
N PRO A 113 19.05 -2.47 14.20
CA PRO A 113 19.70 -2.22 12.91
C PRO A 113 19.28 -0.85 12.31
N GLY A 114 19.99 -0.45 11.25
CA GLY A 114 19.73 0.77 10.49
C GLY A 114 20.44 2.04 10.96
N THR A 115 20.09 3.14 10.30
CA THR A 115 20.63 4.50 10.46
C THR A 115 19.51 5.56 10.39
N LEU A 116 19.79 6.79 10.84
CA LEU A 116 18.96 7.99 10.61
C LEU A 116 19.65 8.98 9.67
N ALA A 117 20.52 8.48 8.79
CA ALA A 117 21.17 9.29 7.75
C ALA A 117 20.11 9.86 6.79
N GLY A 118 20.41 10.99 6.15
CA GLY A 118 19.43 11.73 5.33
C GLY A 118 18.41 12.55 6.14
N SER A 119 18.21 12.27 7.44
CA SER A 119 17.35 13.10 8.30
C SER A 119 17.82 14.56 8.34
N ASN A 120 16.90 15.50 8.16
CA ASN A 120 17.19 16.94 8.07
C ASN A 120 16.31 17.76 9.02
N VAL A 121 16.78 18.94 9.42
CA VAL A 121 15.99 19.90 10.21
C VAL A 121 15.84 21.17 9.40
N ARG A 122 14.60 21.48 9.00
CA ARG A 122 14.23 22.70 8.26
C ARG A 122 14.52 23.96 9.11
N PRO A 123 14.72 25.14 8.51
CA PRO A 123 15.09 26.38 9.24
C PRO A 123 14.07 26.86 10.29
N ASP A 124 12.82 26.42 10.22
CA ASP A 124 11.75 26.66 11.19
C ASP A 124 11.81 25.73 12.42
N GLY A 125 12.68 24.71 12.39
CA GLY A 125 12.83 23.66 13.40
C GLY A 125 12.05 22.38 13.12
N THR A 126 11.40 22.27 11.96
CA THR A 126 10.63 21.08 11.55
C THR A 126 11.58 19.95 11.14
N LEU A 127 11.38 18.76 11.71
CA LEU A 127 12.17 17.56 11.40
C LEU A 127 11.61 16.84 10.17
N ASP A 128 12.47 16.57 9.19
CA ASP A 128 12.25 15.57 8.16
C ASP A 128 13.06 14.32 8.56
N LEU A 129 12.37 13.33 9.12
CA LEU A 129 12.98 12.10 9.62
C LEU A 129 13.11 11.10 8.46
N VAL A 130 14.33 10.68 8.19
CA VAL A 130 14.66 9.62 7.23
C VAL A 130 15.35 8.49 7.98
N TYR A 131 14.92 7.26 7.74
CA TYR A 131 15.54 6.04 8.27
C TYR A 131 15.91 5.09 7.12
N ASP A 132 16.90 4.23 7.34
CA ASP A 132 17.49 3.34 6.31
C ASP A 132 18.06 2.08 7.00
N GLY A 133 17.95 0.91 6.35
CA GLY A 133 18.56 -0.35 6.79
C GLY A 133 18.00 -0.88 8.12
N THR A 134 16.80 -0.47 8.49
CA THR A 134 16.10 -0.87 9.72
C THR A 134 15.41 -2.22 9.57
N GLY A 135 14.83 -2.75 10.65
CA GLY A 135 13.96 -3.91 10.54
C GLY A 135 12.91 -4.04 11.65
N PRO A 136 12.24 -5.19 11.73
CA PRO A 136 11.23 -5.52 12.75
C PRO A 136 11.65 -5.32 14.21
N SER A 137 12.95 -5.31 14.49
CA SER A 137 13.55 -5.06 15.81
C SER A 137 13.99 -3.61 16.05
N SER A 138 14.01 -2.76 15.02
CA SER A 138 14.43 -1.36 15.10
C SER A 138 13.41 -0.49 15.87
N GLN A 139 13.92 0.46 16.64
CA GLN A 139 13.12 1.36 17.46
C GLN A 139 13.64 2.80 17.36
N ILE A 140 12.83 3.69 16.80
CA ILE A 140 13.08 5.13 16.78
C ILE A 140 12.42 5.75 18.01
N ILE A 141 13.20 6.30 18.94
CA ILE A 141 12.71 6.83 20.22
C ILE A 141 13.05 8.31 20.35
N SER A 142 12.00 9.13 20.52
CA SER A 142 12.09 10.58 20.62
C SER A 142 11.95 11.11 22.07
N HIS A 143 12.74 12.13 22.38
CA HIS A 143 12.73 12.88 23.63
C HIS A 143 12.90 14.38 23.32
N ALA A 144 12.17 15.24 24.01
CA ALA A 144 12.32 16.69 23.89
C ALA A 144 11.98 17.41 25.19
N THR A 145 12.39 18.67 25.32
CA THR A 145 12.06 19.55 26.46
C THR A 145 10.66 20.19 26.35
N GLY A 146 9.84 19.72 25.41
CA GLY A 146 8.56 20.28 25.00
C GLY A 146 8.05 19.51 23.78
N PHE A 147 7.27 20.15 22.92
CA PHE A 147 6.85 19.58 21.63
C PHE A 147 7.64 20.21 20.47
N ALA A 148 7.89 19.42 19.42
CA ALA A 148 8.62 19.84 18.23
C ALA A 148 7.81 19.52 16.96
N PRO A 149 7.95 20.31 15.87
CA PRO A 149 7.30 20.00 14.61
C PRO A 149 8.01 18.87 13.85
N LEU A 150 7.22 17.97 13.26
CA LEU A 150 7.63 16.91 12.33
C LEU A 150 6.98 17.19 10.98
N GLY A 151 7.79 17.31 9.94
CA GLY A 151 7.37 17.54 8.56
C GLY A 151 7.21 16.23 7.81
N SER A 152 8.12 15.28 8.03
CA SER A 152 7.98 13.92 7.53
C SER A 152 8.60 12.89 8.45
N ALA A 153 8.14 11.64 8.31
CA ALA A 153 8.91 10.46 8.67
C ALA A 153 8.79 9.45 7.53
N ARG A 154 9.89 9.03 6.93
CA ARG A 154 9.89 7.99 5.88
C ARG A 154 11.14 7.11 5.93
N ASP A 155 11.03 5.97 5.27
CA ASP A 155 12.16 5.20 4.79
C ASP A 155 12.94 5.98 3.70
N ALA A 156 14.24 5.70 3.53
CA ALA A 156 15.10 6.40 2.59
C ALA A 156 14.95 5.94 1.13
N ASP A 157 14.67 4.65 0.93
CA ASP A 157 14.76 3.96 -0.36
C ASP A 157 13.47 4.14 -1.18
N VAL A 158 12.32 4.32 -0.50
CA VAL A 158 11.02 4.59 -1.15
C VAL A 158 10.57 6.06 -1.09
N PRO A 159 9.76 6.53 -2.06
CA PRO A 159 9.10 7.85 -2.02
C PRO A 159 8.28 8.11 -0.74
N ILE A 160 8.13 9.37 -0.37
CA ILE A 160 7.39 9.78 0.84
C ILE A 160 5.92 9.36 0.81
N ASN A 161 5.32 9.33 -0.38
CA ASN A 161 3.94 8.99 -0.70
C ASN A 161 3.73 7.49 -0.99
N ALA A 162 4.74 6.64 -0.83
CA ALA A 162 4.63 5.22 -1.18
C ALA A 162 3.67 4.43 -0.27
N GLN A 163 2.80 3.64 -0.88
CA GLN A 163 1.74 2.84 -0.27
C GLN A 163 1.84 1.34 -0.64
N ALA A 164 2.59 0.99 -1.70
CA ALA A 164 2.86 -0.38 -2.14
C ALA A 164 3.87 -1.14 -1.27
N GLY A 165 4.73 -0.42 -0.54
CA GLY A 165 5.67 -0.95 0.46
C GLY A 165 6.75 -1.94 -0.02
N SER A 166 6.86 -2.18 -1.32
CA SER A 166 8.06 -2.75 -1.94
C SER A 166 9.24 -1.78 -1.75
N GLY A 167 10.45 -2.30 -1.51
CA GLY A 167 11.69 -1.54 -1.25
C GLY A 167 11.81 -0.90 0.15
N ALA A 168 10.73 -0.87 0.95
CA ALA A 168 10.73 -0.13 2.22
C ALA A 168 11.22 -0.96 3.42
N ASN A 169 12.19 -0.43 4.18
CA ASN A 169 12.64 -1.06 5.42
C ASN A 169 11.55 -0.95 6.52
N ALA A 170 11.46 -1.98 7.36
CA ALA A 170 10.52 -2.04 8.48
C ALA A 170 11.03 -1.29 9.73
N VAL A 171 10.13 -0.79 10.58
CA VAL A 171 10.45 -0.18 11.90
C VAL A 171 9.52 -0.74 12.97
N GLY A 172 10.05 -1.58 13.87
CA GLY A 172 9.28 -2.16 14.97
C GLY A 172 8.56 -1.13 15.86
N LEU A 173 9.20 0.00 16.19
CA LEU A 173 8.62 1.07 17.03
C LEU A 173 8.97 2.47 16.50
N ALA A 174 7.95 3.25 16.15
CA ALA A 174 8.03 4.69 15.88
C ALA A 174 7.54 5.49 17.11
N GLY A 175 8.42 5.65 18.10
CA GLY A 175 8.18 6.36 19.36
C GLY A 175 8.28 7.88 19.23
N LEU A 176 7.50 8.49 18.33
CA LEU A 176 7.53 9.92 17.96
C LEU A 176 6.64 10.83 18.85
N ARG A 177 6.30 10.38 20.06
CA ARG A 177 5.38 11.03 21.03
C ARG A 177 5.65 12.48 21.43
N VAL A 178 6.81 13.05 21.07
CA VAL A 178 7.16 14.47 21.34
C VAL A 178 6.90 15.37 20.14
N PHE A 179 6.51 14.78 19.01
CA PHE A 179 6.32 15.47 17.75
C PHE A 179 4.86 15.78 17.47
N ASP A 180 4.63 16.98 16.97
CA ASP A 180 3.41 17.39 16.30
C ASP A 180 3.64 17.25 14.79
N LEU A 181 2.91 16.35 14.13
CA LEU A 181 2.90 16.26 12.66
C LEU A 181 2.20 17.51 12.12
N VAL A 182 2.96 18.36 11.42
CA VAL A 182 2.51 19.69 10.99
C VAL A 182 1.47 19.60 9.87
N ASP A 183 0.75 20.71 9.62
CA ASP A 183 -0.14 20.79 8.46
C ASP A 183 0.67 20.56 7.17
N GLY A 184 0.23 19.63 6.32
CA GLY A 184 0.98 19.19 5.13
C GLY A 184 2.09 18.17 5.39
N GLY A 185 2.10 17.50 6.55
CA GLY A 185 3.12 16.53 6.93
C GLY A 185 2.71 15.06 6.72
N THR A 186 3.63 14.25 6.20
CA THR A 186 3.40 12.83 5.86
C THR A 186 4.28 11.89 6.69
N VAL A 187 3.66 10.90 7.33
CA VAL A 187 4.32 9.79 8.03
C VAL A 187 4.11 8.52 7.22
N ASN A 188 5.21 7.86 6.87
CA ASN A 188 5.22 6.66 6.07
C ASN A 188 6.07 5.58 6.75
N PHE A 189 5.42 4.50 7.14
CA PHE A 189 6.03 3.26 7.65
C PHE A 189 5.44 2.05 6.90
N ILE A 190 5.32 2.15 5.58
CA ILE A 190 4.72 1.12 4.73
C ILE A 190 5.56 -0.16 4.61
N GLY A 191 6.86 -0.11 4.92
CA GLY A 191 7.70 -1.31 5.13
C GLY A 191 7.33 -2.13 6.37
N GLY A 192 6.42 -1.61 7.21
CA GLY A 192 5.83 -2.34 8.33
C GLY A 192 6.20 -1.77 9.71
N VAL A 193 5.23 -1.69 10.61
CA VAL A 193 5.39 -1.15 11.97
C VAL A 193 4.48 -1.86 12.99
N ARG A 194 5.00 -2.16 14.20
CA ARG A 194 4.16 -2.69 15.30
C ARG A 194 3.50 -1.57 16.10
N LYS A 195 4.14 -0.41 16.24
CA LYS A 195 3.64 0.69 17.08
C LYS A 195 4.07 2.08 16.61
N LEU A 196 3.10 2.97 16.47
CA LEU A 196 3.28 4.41 16.25
C LEU A 196 2.82 5.22 17.46
N GLN A 197 3.59 6.23 17.86
CA GLN A 197 3.18 7.24 18.83
C GLN A 197 3.44 8.64 18.29
N LEU A 198 2.44 9.53 18.30
CA LEU A 198 2.54 10.95 17.94
C LEU A 198 1.89 11.82 19.03
N ASN A 199 2.22 13.11 19.11
CA ASN A 199 1.48 14.05 19.93
C ASN A 199 0.26 14.58 19.16
N ASN A 200 0.39 15.67 18.40
CA ASN A 200 -0.70 16.15 17.55
C ASN A 200 -0.51 15.76 16.08
N VAL A 201 -1.61 15.76 15.33
CA VAL A 201 -1.67 15.63 13.86
C VAL A 201 -2.54 16.76 13.31
N GLY A 202 -2.02 17.46 12.29
CA GLY A 202 -2.61 18.65 11.68
C GLY A 202 -3.68 18.39 10.61
N ARG A 203 -3.73 19.28 9.62
CA ARG A 203 -4.53 19.22 8.37
C ARG A 203 -3.66 18.81 7.19
N ASN A 204 -4.23 18.26 6.12
CA ASN A 204 -3.46 17.80 4.95
C ASN A 204 -2.33 16.84 5.37
N THR A 205 -2.58 15.99 6.38
CA THR A 205 -1.58 15.06 6.90
C THR A 205 -1.93 13.64 6.52
N GLU A 206 -0.92 12.90 6.11
CA GLU A 206 -1.05 11.50 5.69
C GLU A 206 -0.24 10.61 6.61
N VAL A 207 -0.79 9.43 6.93
CA VAL A 207 -0.15 8.45 7.80
C VAL A 207 -0.34 7.07 7.19
N PHE A 208 0.61 6.67 6.35
CA PHE A 208 0.66 5.38 5.65
C PHE A 208 1.38 4.34 6.52
N LEU A 209 0.68 3.26 6.88
CA LEU A 209 1.19 2.24 7.80
C LEU A 209 0.90 0.84 7.27
N ARG A 210 1.88 -0.07 7.33
CA ARG A 210 1.65 -1.50 7.15
C ARG A 210 1.87 -2.24 8.46
N GLU A 211 1.15 -3.33 8.70
CA GLU A 211 1.55 -4.29 9.73
C GLU A 211 2.89 -4.94 9.33
N LEU A 212 3.70 -5.39 10.28
CA LEU A 212 4.93 -6.10 9.92
C LEU A 212 4.62 -7.37 9.09
N PRO A 213 5.27 -7.54 7.92
CA PRO A 213 5.08 -8.70 7.05
C PRO A 213 5.22 -10.04 7.79
N GLU A 214 6.22 -10.19 8.67
CA GLU A 214 6.41 -11.39 9.53
C GLU A 214 5.13 -11.79 10.31
N VAL A 215 4.41 -10.80 10.84
CA VAL A 215 3.29 -10.98 11.77
C VAL A 215 1.99 -11.24 11.02
N ALA A 216 1.85 -10.67 9.83
CA ALA A 216 0.76 -10.98 8.89
C ALA A 216 0.96 -12.36 8.24
N ALA A 217 2.18 -12.70 7.81
CA ALA A 217 2.53 -13.99 7.24
C ALA A 217 2.23 -15.16 8.20
N ALA A 218 2.69 -15.04 9.46
CA ALA A 218 2.38 -16.03 10.50
C ALA A 218 0.87 -16.18 10.76
N ARG A 219 0.09 -15.09 10.62
CA ARG A 219 -1.37 -15.13 10.81
C ARG A 219 -2.09 -15.81 9.65
N ALA A 220 -1.73 -15.51 8.40
CA ALA A 220 -2.37 -16.13 7.24
C ALA A 220 -2.08 -17.64 7.16
N ALA A 221 -0.85 -18.05 7.50
CA ALA A 221 -0.49 -19.46 7.64
C ALA A 221 -1.38 -20.18 8.69
N ASN A 222 -1.57 -19.56 9.86
CA ASN A 222 -2.52 -20.06 10.87
C ASN A 222 -3.99 -20.04 10.39
N ALA A 223 -4.35 -19.12 9.49
CA ALA A 223 -5.67 -19.02 8.88
C ALA A 223 -5.90 -19.96 7.69
N GLY A 224 -4.90 -20.76 7.29
CA GLY A 224 -4.99 -21.66 6.14
C GLY A 224 -5.03 -20.92 4.80
N ARG A 225 -4.31 -19.80 4.68
CA ARG A 225 -4.16 -19.02 3.46
C ARG A 225 -2.70 -19.01 2.99
N ASP A 226 -2.50 -19.30 1.71
CA ASP A 226 -1.22 -19.09 1.06
C ASP A 226 -0.91 -17.59 0.94
N LEU A 227 0.35 -17.25 1.17
CA LEU A 227 0.89 -15.91 1.13
C LEU A 227 2.29 -15.98 0.56
N THR A 228 2.62 -15.09 -0.37
CA THR A 228 3.98 -14.93 -0.87
C THR A 228 4.62 -13.75 -0.13
N LEU A 229 5.69 -14.04 0.62
CA LEU A 229 6.66 -13.01 0.98
C LEU A 229 7.54 -12.79 -0.25
N GLN A 230 7.41 -11.62 -0.86
CA GLN A 230 8.24 -11.22 -2.00
C GLN A 230 9.41 -10.39 -1.47
N GLU A 231 10.60 -10.97 -1.52
CA GLU A 231 11.86 -10.25 -1.28
C GLU A 231 12.26 -9.53 -2.57
N ASP A 232 12.35 -8.20 -2.51
CA ASP A 232 12.74 -7.37 -3.65
C ASP A 232 14.28 -7.29 -3.83
N GLN A 233 14.74 -6.63 -4.90
CA GLN A 233 16.17 -6.49 -5.20
C GLN A 233 16.95 -5.63 -4.19
N GLN A 234 16.26 -5.00 -3.23
CA GLN A 234 16.84 -4.15 -2.17
C GLN A 234 16.81 -4.87 -0.80
N GLY A 235 16.13 -6.01 -0.69
CA GLY A 235 15.96 -6.78 0.55
C GLY A 235 14.74 -6.35 1.38
N GLY A 236 13.86 -5.54 0.82
CA GLY A 236 12.54 -5.30 1.38
C GLY A 236 11.66 -6.55 1.27
N LEU A 237 10.78 -6.77 2.25
CA LEU A 237 9.86 -7.90 2.29
C LEU A 237 8.43 -7.40 2.12
N SER A 238 7.90 -7.48 0.90
CA SER A 238 6.49 -7.21 0.64
C SER A 238 5.63 -8.44 0.92
N LEU A 239 4.35 -8.22 1.24
CA LEU A 239 3.39 -9.25 1.60
C LEU A 239 2.28 -9.28 0.54
N VAL A 240 2.28 -10.29 -0.33
CA VAL A 240 1.39 -10.36 -1.50
C VAL A 240 0.54 -11.63 -1.43
N LEU A 241 -0.78 -11.48 -1.65
CA LEU A 241 -1.69 -12.62 -1.80
C LEU A 241 -1.50 -13.30 -3.14
N THR A 242 -1.68 -14.62 -3.17
CA THR A 242 -1.78 -15.40 -4.41
C THR A 242 -3.01 -15.05 -5.27
N ASP A 243 -3.92 -14.18 -4.79
CA ASP A 243 -5.04 -13.60 -5.56
C ASP A 243 -4.98 -12.06 -5.70
N GLY A 244 -3.87 -11.42 -5.29
CA GLY A 244 -3.60 -10.00 -5.50
C GLY A 244 -4.39 -8.99 -4.65
N ASN A 245 -5.38 -9.42 -3.86
CA ASN A 245 -6.09 -8.49 -2.97
C ASN A 245 -5.23 -8.15 -1.73
N PHE A 246 -5.77 -7.32 -0.83
CA PHE A 246 -5.33 -7.30 0.56
C PHE A 246 -6.38 -8.03 1.42
N PHE A 247 -5.99 -9.07 2.19
CA PHE A 247 -6.96 -9.89 2.95
C PHE A 247 -7.24 -9.29 4.33
N PRO A 248 -8.48 -8.87 4.62
CA PRO A 248 -8.96 -8.77 5.99
C PRO A 248 -9.07 -10.16 6.64
N VAL A 249 -8.16 -10.50 7.55
CA VAL A 249 -8.10 -11.83 8.18
C VAL A 249 -9.16 -11.97 9.28
N PHE A 250 -10.40 -12.30 8.89
CA PHE A 250 -11.43 -12.68 9.84
C PHE A 250 -11.29 -14.16 10.27
N GLN A 251 -10.75 -14.39 11.47
CA GLN A 251 -11.04 -15.59 12.25
C GLN A 251 -11.56 -15.24 13.64
N VAL A 252 -12.85 -15.50 13.87
CA VAL A 252 -13.44 -15.65 15.22
C VAL A 252 -14.31 -16.92 15.26
N GLU A 253 -13.74 -18.03 14.78
CA GLU A 253 -14.22 -19.39 15.05
C GLU A 253 -13.00 -20.20 15.52
N GLY A 254 -13.06 -20.80 16.72
CA GLY A 254 -12.05 -21.76 17.20
C GLY A 254 -10.91 -21.25 18.11
N VAL A 255 -10.76 -19.94 18.36
CA VAL A 255 -9.75 -19.44 19.33
C VAL A 255 -9.91 -20.06 20.71
N SER A 256 -8.81 -20.58 21.27
CA SER A 256 -8.81 -21.17 22.60
C SER A 256 -8.90 -20.11 23.71
N GLU A 257 -9.34 -20.51 24.92
CA GLU A 257 -9.29 -19.62 26.10
C GLU A 257 -7.87 -19.15 26.44
N GLU A 258 -6.84 -19.85 25.94
CA GLU A 258 -5.44 -19.47 26.06
C GLU A 258 -5.08 -18.30 25.11
N GLN A 259 -5.53 -18.36 23.85
CA GLN A 259 -5.38 -17.25 22.89
C GLN A 259 -6.19 -16.00 23.27
N LEU A 260 -7.29 -16.15 24.02
CA LEU A 260 -8.05 -15.02 24.58
C LEU A 260 -7.31 -14.24 25.68
N ASN A 261 -6.13 -14.70 26.13
CA ASN A 261 -5.30 -13.98 27.11
C ASN A 261 -4.14 -13.18 26.49
N GLU A 262 -3.81 -13.37 25.21
CA GLU A 262 -2.85 -12.51 24.51
C GLU A 262 -3.54 -11.24 23.95
N PRO A 263 -2.85 -10.09 23.89
CA PRO A 263 -3.39 -8.91 23.21
C PRO A 263 -3.61 -9.20 21.72
N PRO A 264 -4.70 -8.71 21.09
CA PRO A 264 -4.91 -8.87 19.65
C PRO A 264 -3.71 -8.41 18.83
N PRO A 265 -3.38 -9.07 17.70
CA PRO A 265 -2.28 -8.67 16.83
C PRO A 265 -2.59 -7.34 16.10
N GLY A 266 -1.68 -6.89 15.24
CA GLY A 266 -1.83 -5.64 14.52
C GLY A 266 -1.08 -4.44 15.11
N ILE A 267 -1.17 -3.32 14.39
CA ILE A 267 -0.49 -2.06 14.72
C ILE A 267 -1.14 -1.41 15.95
N ARG A 268 -0.34 -0.91 16.89
CA ARG A 268 -0.82 -0.03 17.97
C ARG A 268 -0.52 1.44 17.66
N ILE A 269 -1.55 2.23 17.41
CA ILE A 269 -1.44 3.66 17.07
C ILE A 269 -1.90 4.49 18.27
N GLN A 270 -1.07 5.44 18.70
CA GLN A 270 -1.38 6.34 19.81
C GLN A 270 -1.10 7.80 19.41
N VAL A 271 -2.15 8.61 19.33
CA VAL A 271 -2.07 10.05 19.02
C VAL A 271 -2.68 10.82 20.17
N ASN A 272 -2.10 11.95 20.59
CA ASN A 272 -2.76 12.80 21.61
C ASN A 272 -4.00 13.47 21.01
N ARG A 273 -3.85 14.17 19.88
CA ARG A 273 -4.95 14.88 19.22
C ARG A 273 -4.83 14.90 17.70
N ILE A 274 -5.97 14.94 17.00
CA ILE A 274 -6.06 15.10 15.55
C ILE A 274 -6.93 16.34 15.28
N LEU A 275 -6.42 17.31 14.53
CA LEU A 275 -6.95 18.68 14.45
C LEU A 275 -7.15 19.17 13.00
N ALA A 276 -7.66 18.28 12.15
CA ALA A 276 -7.95 18.54 10.75
C ALA A 276 -9.28 19.27 10.50
N ASP A 277 -9.54 19.60 9.23
CA ASP A 277 -10.80 20.19 8.78
C ASP A 277 -11.94 19.15 8.74
N PRO A 278 -13.20 19.58 8.95
CA PRO A 278 -14.29 18.65 9.22
C PRO A 278 -14.65 17.76 8.03
N VAL A 279 -14.82 16.46 8.28
CA VAL A 279 -15.49 15.55 7.34
C VAL A 279 -16.98 15.89 7.32
N VAL A 280 -17.48 16.38 6.18
CA VAL A 280 -18.86 16.87 6.02
C VAL A 280 -19.83 15.68 6.08
N ASN A 281 -20.85 15.77 6.93
CA ASN A 281 -21.78 14.68 7.24
C ASN A 281 -21.12 13.37 7.74
N GLY A 282 -19.81 13.40 8.06
CA GLY A 282 -19.02 12.23 8.37
C GLY A 282 -18.70 11.34 7.17
N ASP A 283 -18.87 11.81 5.93
CA ASP A 283 -18.58 11.03 4.71
C ASP A 283 -17.34 11.54 3.97
N ILE A 284 -16.50 10.62 3.47
CA ILE A 284 -15.41 10.95 2.54
C ILE A 284 -15.90 11.02 1.08
N GLY A 285 -17.14 10.65 0.79
CA GLY A 285 -17.71 10.73 -0.56
C GLY A 285 -17.11 9.71 -1.53
N ASN A 286 -17.66 9.71 -2.74
CA ASN A 286 -17.34 8.74 -3.78
C ASN A 286 -15.92 8.95 -4.36
N PRO A 287 -15.26 7.88 -4.86
CA PRO A 287 -14.10 8.03 -5.70
C PRO A 287 -14.49 8.73 -7.01
N GLN A 288 -13.54 9.48 -7.56
CA GLN A 288 -13.65 10.18 -8.83
C GLN A 288 -12.47 9.77 -9.70
N PHE A 289 -12.62 9.80 -11.01
CA PHE A 289 -11.55 9.58 -11.97
C PHE A 289 -11.82 10.38 -13.25
N PHE A 290 -10.84 10.48 -14.12
CA PHE A 290 -10.99 11.11 -15.44
C PHE A 290 -11.13 10.06 -16.53
N GLY A 291 -11.84 10.40 -17.60
CA GLY A 291 -11.78 9.69 -18.87
C GLY A 291 -11.71 10.66 -20.04
N TYR A 292 -11.05 10.26 -21.12
CA TYR A 292 -10.88 11.10 -22.30
C TYR A 292 -11.85 10.74 -23.43
N ASP A 293 -12.51 11.74 -24.00
CA ASP A 293 -13.36 11.65 -25.19
C ASP A 293 -12.66 12.29 -26.41
N PRO A 294 -12.16 11.49 -27.37
CA PRO A 294 -11.52 12.02 -28.58
C PRO A 294 -12.52 12.68 -29.55
N ALA A 295 -13.80 12.30 -29.51
CA ALA A 295 -14.83 12.80 -30.43
C ALA A 295 -15.37 14.17 -30.01
N ALA A 296 -15.44 14.46 -28.70
CA ALA A 296 -15.66 15.82 -28.18
C ALA A 296 -14.36 16.62 -28.05
N GLY A 297 -13.20 15.95 -27.95
CA GLY A 297 -11.94 16.58 -27.59
C GLY A 297 -11.95 17.07 -26.14
N GLN A 298 -12.41 16.25 -25.21
CA GLN A 298 -12.63 16.64 -23.81
C GLN A 298 -12.12 15.59 -22.82
N LEU A 299 -11.51 16.08 -21.73
CA LEU A 299 -11.14 15.29 -20.56
C LEU A 299 -12.22 15.47 -19.48
N VAL A 300 -12.89 14.39 -19.10
CA VAL A 300 -14.16 14.42 -18.34
C VAL A 300 -13.96 13.74 -16.98
N ARG A 301 -14.31 14.43 -15.88
CA ARG A 301 -14.26 13.85 -14.52
C ARG A 301 -15.59 13.22 -14.15
N PHE A 302 -15.55 11.98 -13.67
CA PHE A 302 -16.72 11.18 -13.28
C PHE A 302 -16.80 10.93 -11.78
N ASP A 303 -18.02 10.74 -11.29
CA ASP A 303 -18.32 10.11 -10.01
C ASP A 303 -18.42 8.58 -10.20
N ALA A 304 -17.57 7.80 -9.52
CA ALA A 304 -17.44 6.37 -9.81
C ALA A 304 -18.62 5.48 -9.35
N ILE A 305 -19.54 6.01 -8.55
CA ILE A 305 -20.67 5.23 -7.99
C ILE A 305 -21.98 5.55 -8.70
N SER A 306 -22.21 6.83 -9.02
CA SER A 306 -23.40 7.31 -9.74
C SER A 306 -23.19 7.41 -11.26
N GLY A 307 -21.94 7.39 -11.72
CA GLY A 307 -21.56 7.63 -13.12
C GLY A 307 -21.78 9.07 -13.58
N ALA A 308 -22.04 10.02 -12.68
CA ALA A 308 -22.34 11.40 -13.05
C ALA A 308 -21.10 12.13 -13.58
N VAL A 309 -21.26 12.95 -14.63
CA VAL A 309 -20.25 13.92 -15.05
C VAL A 309 -20.16 15.02 -14.00
N LEU A 310 -18.96 15.24 -13.47
CA LEU A 310 -18.67 16.27 -12.46
C LEU A 310 -17.94 17.48 -13.05
N GLN A 311 -17.19 17.27 -14.13
CA GLN A 311 -16.47 18.32 -14.87
C GLN A 311 -16.16 17.84 -16.29
N ALA A 312 -16.09 18.76 -17.25
CA ALA A 312 -15.43 18.56 -18.54
C ALA A 312 -14.36 19.65 -18.71
N ILE A 313 -13.27 19.30 -19.39
CA ILE A 313 -12.12 20.16 -19.68
C ILE A 313 -11.85 20.06 -21.17
N ASP A 314 -11.78 21.19 -21.87
CA ASP A 314 -11.48 21.20 -23.31
C ASP A 314 -10.01 20.81 -23.55
N ALA A 315 -9.81 19.70 -24.24
CA ALA A 315 -8.51 19.07 -24.51
C ALA A 315 -8.48 18.56 -25.97
N PRO A 316 -8.28 19.46 -26.96
CA PRO A 316 -8.51 19.18 -28.37
C PRO A 316 -7.71 17.97 -28.86
N SER A 317 -8.40 17.02 -29.49
CA SER A 317 -7.80 15.76 -29.92
C SER A 317 -6.69 15.97 -30.96
N VAL A 318 -5.64 15.15 -30.87
CA VAL A 318 -4.53 15.08 -31.83
C VAL A 318 -4.22 13.66 -32.31
N ALA A 319 -4.81 12.64 -31.66
CA ALA A 319 -4.79 11.23 -32.03
C ALA A 319 -6.08 10.58 -31.53
N ASP A 320 -6.53 9.49 -32.17
CA ASP A 320 -7.77 8.80 -31.76
C ASP A 320 -7.59 8.02 -30.44
N GLY A 321 -6.39 7.47 -30.19
CA GLY A 321 -6.01 6.85 -28.92
C GLY A 321 -5.52 7.85 -27.88
N ALA A 322 -5.63 7.50 -26.59
CA ALA A 322 -5.24 8.40 -25.50
C ALA A 322 -4.95 7.71 -24.14
N GLY A 323 -3.68 7.70 -23.72
CA GLY A 323 -3.31 7.35 -22.34
C GLY A 323 -3.67 8.46 -21.34
N VAL A 324 -4.25 8.10 -20.19
CA VAL A 324 -4.68 9.05 -19.12
C VAL A 324 -4.23 8.54 -17.76
N SER A 325 -3.74 9.40 -16.85
CA SER A 325 -3.33 8.97 -15.50
C SER A 325 -3.37 10.13 -14.50
N LEU A 326 -3.49 9.82 -13.20
CA LEU A 326 -3.27 10.77 -12.10
C LEU A 326 -1.87 10.61 -11.50
N THR A 327 -1.25 11.74 -11.18
CA THR A 327 0.03 11.76 -10.47
C THR A 327 0.12 12.98 -9.54
N ASP A 328 1.01 12.92 -8.54
CA ASP A 328 1.42 14.12 -7.81
C ASP A 328 2.44 14.93 -8.62
N LEU A 329 2.33 16.26 -8.54
CA LEU A 329 3.31 17.19 -9.07
C LEU A 329 3.76 18.18 -7.97
N ASN A 330 4.46 17.67 -6.96
CA ASN A 330 5.05 18.39 -5.83
C ASN A 330 4.02 18.87 -4.79
N GLY A 331 3.11 17.99 -4.36
CA GLY A 331 1.99 18.33 -3.47
C GLY A 331 0.86 19.04 -4.22
N ARG A 332 0.54 18.57 -5.43
CA ARG A 332 -0.54 19.06 -6.29
C ARG A 332 -1.03 17.92 -7.19
N PRO A 333 -2.34 17.63 -7.25
CA PRO A 333 -2.85 16.52 -8.03
C PRO A 333 -2.99 16.98 -9.48
N VAL A 334 -2.38 16.25 -10.41
CA VAL A 334 -2.50 16.53 -11.84
C VAL A 334 -2.98 15.30 -12.60
N VAL A 335 -3.79 15.55 -13.62
CA VAL A 335 -4.17 14.54 -14.61
C VAL A 335 -3.32 14.73 -15.87
N LEU A 336 -2.72 13.63 -16.31
CA LEU A 336 -1.95 13.49 -17.52
C LEU A 336 -2.88 13.03 -18.65
N LEU A 337 -2.68 13.57 -19.85
CA LEU A 337 -3.32 13.13 -21.08
C LEU A 337 -2.24 13.04 -22.17
N GLY A 338 -1.87 11.82 -22.55
CA GLY A 338 -1.04 11.52 -23.72
C GLY A 338 -1.90 11.30 -24.95
N GLN A 339 -1.50 11.86 -26.09
CA GLN A 339 -2.13 11.64 -27.40
C GLN A 339 -1.09 11.87 -28.50
N GLY A 340 -0.81 10.85 -29.32
CA GLY A 340 0.34 10.91 -30.23
C GLY A 340 1.62 11.24 -29.45
N SER A 341 2.56 11.98 -30.03
CA SER A 341 3.79 12.37 -29.31
C SER A 341 3.65 13.50 -28.28
N LEU A 342 2.44 13.81 -27.78
CA LEU A 342 2.18 14.95 -26.88
C LEU A 342 1.55 14.52 -25.55
N VAL A 343 2.19 14.85 -24.42
CA VAL A 343 1.59 14.80 -23.08
C VAL A 343 1.16 16.20 -22.64
N ARG A 344 -0.11 16.35 -22.25
CA ARG A 344 -0.67 17.53 -21.58
C ARG A 344 -0.93 17.24 -20.11
N VAL A 345 -0.74 18.24 -19.26
CA VAL A 345 -0.88 18.12 -17.80
C VAL A 345 -1.88 19.16 -17.31
N PHE A 346 -2.96 18.72 -16.65
CA PHE A 346 -4.02 19.58 -16.12
C PHE A 346 -4.15 19.43 -14.60
N ASP A 347 -4.60 20.49 -13.93
CA ASP A 347 -4.94 20.46 -12.50
C ASP A 347 -6.15 19.54 -12.26
N ALA A 348 -6.00 18.49 -11.44
CA ALA A 348 -7.06 17.50 -11.24
C ALA A 348 -8.28 18.03 -10.45
N SER A 349 -8.16 19.18 -9.77
CA SER A 349 -9.26 19.82 -9.03
C SER A 349 -10.03 20.81 -9.90
N GLY A 350 -9.32 21.77 -10.53
CA GLY A 350 -9.90 22.88 -11.28
C GLY A 350 -9.87 22.71 -12.81
N GLY A 351 -9.10 21.78 -13.36
CA GLY A 351 -8.99 21.52 -14.80
C GLY A 351 -8.16 22.53 -15.60
N ALA A 352 -7.42 23.42 -14.93
CA ALA A 352 -6.53 24.37 -15.60
C ALA A 352 -5.28 23.67 -16.15
N LEU A 353 -4.90 23.97 -17.39
CA LEU A 353 -3.65 23.47 -17.99
C LEU A 353 -2.44 23.96 -17.16
N VAL A 354 -1.59 23.02 -16.74
CA VAL A 354 -0.33 23.26 -16.03
C VAL A 354 0.82 23.38 -17.01
N GLY A 355 0.83 22.56 -18.07
CA GLY A 355 1.83 22.57 -19.12
C GLY A 355 1.71 21.36 -20.05
N SER A 356 2.72 21.15 -20.89
CA SER A 356 2.82 20.01 -21.80
C SER A 356 4.27 19.75 -22.20
N PHE A 357 4.57 18.53 -22.63
CA PHE A 357 5.86 18.13 -23.19
C PHE A 357 5.66 17.10 -24.31
N THR A 358 6.61 16.97 -25.23
CA THR A 358 6.57 15.94 -26.29
C THR A 358 7.43 14.73 -25.98
N THR A 359 7.15 13.60 -26.63
CA THR A 359 7.90 12.34 -26.53
C THR A 359 8.80 12.06 -27.74
N ASP A 360 8.93 12.99 -28.70
CA ASP A 360 9.74 12.83 -29.94
C ASP A 360 11.24 12.52 -29.70
N ASN A 361 11.69 12.56 -28.45
CA ASN A 361 13.06 12.27 -28.01
C ASN A 361 13.21 10.90 -27.30
N LEU A 362 12.12 10.15 -27.12
CA LEU A 362 12.14 8.77 -26.64
C LEU A 362 12.42 7.83 -27.82
N ALA A 363 13.04 6.68 -27.55
CA ALA A 363 13.39 5.73 -28.61
C ALA A 363 12.26 4.70 -28.77
N GLY A 364 11.72 4.58 -29.98
CA GLY A 364 10.64 3.64 -30.31
C GLY A 364 9.23 4.12 -29.97
N PHE A 365 9.05 5.40 -29.59
CA PHE A 365 7.73 6.00 -29.38
C PHE A 365 7.32 6.85 -30.58
N ASP A 366 6.20 6.51 -31.21
CA ASP A 366 5.53 7.30 -32.25
C ASP A 366 4.14 7.79 -31.76
N SER A 367 3.51 7.07 -30.82
CA SER A 367 2.21 7.36 -30.21
C SER A 367 2.28 7.39 -28.66
N ILE A 368 1.13 7.65 -28.01
CA ILE A 368 0.90 7.39 -26.57
C ILE A 368 -0.56 6.96 -26.40
N ASP A 369 -0.75 5.67 -26.13
CA ASP A 369 -2.05 5.02 -25.87
C ASP A 369 -2.18 4.50 -24.44
N GLY A 370 -1.07 4.44 -23.68
CA GLY A 370 -1.09 4.18 -22.25
C GLY A 370 -0.29 5.21 -21.45
N ILE A 371 -0.85 5.64 -20.32
CA ILE A 371 -0.10 6.26 -19.22
C ILE A 371 -0.62 5.61 -17.94
N GLY A 372 0.27 5.17 -17.06
CA GLY A 372 -0.12 4.75 -15.72
C GLY A 372 0.93 5.15 -14.68
N THR A 373 0.49 5.41 -13.45
CA THR A 373 1.36 5.93 -12.38
C THR A 373 1.31 5.05 -11.14
N THR A 374 2.47 4.52 -10.77
CA THR A 374 2.70 3.90 -9.45
C THR A 374 3.21 4.95 -8.46
N ASP A 375 3.33 4.55 -7.20
CA ASP A 375 3.96 5.36 -6.13
C ASP A 375 5.35 5.91 -6.48
N THR A 376 6.08 5.21 -7.37
CA THR A 376 7.48 5.50 -7.70
C THR A 376 7.65 6.21 -9.04
N ARG A 377 6.78 5.95 -10.04
CA ARG A 377 6.92 6.45 -11.42
C ARG A 377 5.60 6.58 -12.16
N THR A 378 5.57 7.56 -13.07
CA THR A 378 4.71 7.46 -14.26
C THR A 378 5.45 6.71 -15.37
N VAL A 379 4.74 5.79 -16.03
CA VAL A 379 5.19 5.07 -17.23
C VAL A 379 4.28 5.47 -18.40
N LEU A 380 4.90 5.72 -19.55
CA LEU A 380 4.23 5.87 -20.84
C LEU A 380 4.29 4.52 -21.57
N VAL A 381 3.24 4.21 -22.32
CA VAL A 381 3.14 3.05 -23.23
C VAL A 381 2.71 3.54 -24.61
N ASP A 382 3.26 2.88 -25.62
CA ASP A 382 2.89 2.99 -27.03
C ASP A 382 2.79 1.57 -27.61
N ALA A 383 1.57 1.14 -27.97
CA ALA A 383 1.31 -0.15 -28.61
C ALA A 383 1.20 -0.07 -30.14
N GLU A 384 1.28 1.13 -30.74
CA GLU A 384 1.40 1.31 -32.19
C GLU A 384 2.87 1.27 -32.66
N ALA A 385 3.84 1.31 -31.73
CA ALA A 385 5.27 1.21 -31.99
C ALA A 385 5.68 -0.05 -32.80
N ASP A 386 6.75 0.08 -33.58
CA ASP A 386 7.27 -0.88 -34.59
C ASP A 386 7.74 -2.23 -33.98
N GLY A 387 6.79 -3.05 -33.50
CA GLY A 387 7.07 -4.28 -32.75
C GLY A 387 5.87 -4.73 -31.88
N PRO A 388 6.10 -5.29 -30.68
CA PRO A 388 5.06 -5.70 -29.74
C PRO A 388 4.61 -4.55 -28.79
N GLY A 389 4.85 -3.30 -29.18
CA GLY A 389 4.74 -2.11 -28.33
C GLY A 389 5.97 -1.84 -27.45
N VAL A 390 6.00 -0.67 -26.80
CA VAL A 390 7.08 -0.22 -25.90
C VAL A 390 6.53 0.49 -24.66
N ALA A 391 7.24 0.36 -23.54
CA ALA A 391 6.97 1.07 -22.29
C ALA A 391 8.22 1.82 -21.78
N GLN A 392 8.07 3.01 -21.21
CA GLN A 392 9.19 3.76 -20.62
C GLN A 392 8.76 4.66 -19.45
N GLY A 393 9.50 4.59 -18.34
CA GLY A 393 9.30 5.48 -17.19
C GLY A 393 9.80 6.90 -17.48
N VAL A 394 9.07 7.91 -17.00
CA VAL A 394 9.37 9.34 -17.21
C VAL A 394 9.24 10.18 -15.93
N ASN A 395 10.03 11.25 -15.84
CA ASN A 395 9.93 12.23 -14.77
C ASN A 395 9.08 13.43 -15.23
N ILE A 396 7.84 13.52 -14.76
CA ILE A 396 6.87 14.54 -15.19
C ILE A 396 7.35 15.97 -14.86
N ALA A 397 7.93 16.20 -13.68
CA ALA A 397 8.40 17.51 -13.27
C ALA A 397 9.58 18.01 -14.12
N ALA A 398 10.53 17.13 -14.46
CA ALA A 398 11.65 17.44 -15.34
C ALA A 398 11.18 17.63 -16.79
N SER A 399 10.25 16.79 -17.27
CA SER A 399 9.68 16.87 -18.63
C SER A 399 8.92 18.17 -18.89
N LEU A 400 8.15 18.64 -17.89
CA LEU A 400 7.49 19.96 -17.95
C LEU A 400 8.49 21.14 -17.92
N ALA A 401 9.67 20.96 -17.33
CA ALA A 401 10.70 22.00 -17.26
C ALA A 401 11.58 22.08 -18.53
N SER A 402 11.75 20.96 -19.24
CA SER A 402 12.46 20.86 -20.52
C SER A 402 11.56 21.10 -21.74
N GLY A 403 10.26 20.77 -21.63
CA GLY A 403 9.32 20.70 -22.75
C GLY A 403 9.39 19.38 -23.54
N VAL A 404 10.24 18.44 -23.13
CA VAL A 404 10.48 17.13 -23.79
C VAL A 404 10.67 16.03 -22.75
N ALA A 405 10.21 14.80 -23.04
CA ALA A 405 10.14 13.71 -22.08
C ALA A 405 11.52 13.32 -21.49
N VAL A 406 11.64 13.41 -20.16
CA VAL A 406 12.85 13.03 -19.41
C VAL A 406 12.68 11.62 -18.88
N ALA A 407 13.23 10.65 -19.61
CA ALA A 407 13.20 9.24 -19.24
C ALA A 407 13.90 8.94 -17.90
N THR A 408 13.32 8.03 -17.11
CA THR A 408 13.89 7.49 -15.87
C THR A 408 14.34 6.04 -15.99
N THR A 409 13.89 5.33 -17.03
CA THR A 409 14.30 3.94 -17.34
C THR A 409 14.87 3.84 -18.75
N THR A 410 15.52 2.72 -19.07
CA THR A 410 15.57 2.26 -20.47
C THR A 410 14.16 1.97 -20.99
N PRO A 411 13.92 2.01 -22.31
CA PRO A 411 12.72 1.41 -22.89
C PRO A 411 12.62 -0.08 -22.49
N PHE A 412 11.39 -0.57 -22.43
CA PHE A 412 11.04 -1.97 -22.24
C PHE A 412 10.14 -2.41 -23.40
N GLU A 413 10.54 -3.48 -24.06
CA GLU A 413 9.76 -4.18 -25.08
C GLU A 413 9.28 -5.51 -24.46
N PRO A 414 7.97 -5.82 -24.48
CA PRO A 414 7.48 -7.09 -23.96
C PRO A 414 8.03 -8.27 -24.79
N THR A 415 8.23 -9.40 -24.11
CA THR A 415 8.89 -10.58 -24.71
C THR A 415 7.95 -11.78 -24.78
N ARG A 416 8.37 -12.89 -25.39
CA ARG A 416 7.59 -14.16 -25.47
C ARG A 416 6.16 -13.93 -26.00
N GLU A 417 6.03 -13.38 -27.21
CA GLU A 417 4.75 -13.34 -27.95
C GLU A 417 3.59 -12.74 -27.13
N PHE A 418 3.87 -11.57 -26.52
CA PHE A 418 2.87 -10.71 -25.91
C PHE A 418 3.03 -9.30 -26.46
N ASP A 419 1.97 -8.76 -27.07
CA ASP A 419 1.92 -7.39 -27.58
C ASP A 419 1.07 -6.53 -26.65
N PHE A 420 1.42 -5.25 -26.46
CA PHE A 420 0.53 -4.28 -25.80
C PHE A 420 -0.72 -3.97 -26.65
N LEU A 421 -1.75 -3.41 -26.01
CA LEU A 421 -3.02 -2.99 -26.64
C LEU A 421 -3.46 -1.58 -26.19
N GLY A 422 -2.51 -0.69 -25.96
CA GLY A 422 -2.72 0.53 -25.18
C GLY A 422 -3.12 0.23 -23.73
N GLY A 423 -3.49 1.27 -22.99
CA GLY A 423 -3.99 1.11 -21.63
C GLY A 423 -2.95 0.62 -20.61
N ALA A 424 -2.43 1.55 -19.82
CA ALA A 424 -1.65 1.27 -18.61
C ALA A 424 -2.36 1.88 -17.40
N THR A 425 -2.19 1.31 -16.21
CA THR A 425 -2.71 1.89 -14.98
C THR A 425 -1.88 1.49 -13.76
N GLY A 426 -1.66 2.44 -12.85
CA GLY A 426 -1.40 2.09 -11.47
C GLY A 426 -2.68 1.61 -10.79
N THR A 427 -2.54 0.82 -9.74
CA THR A 427 -3.57 0.78 -8.68
C THR A 427 -2.99 1.58 -7.53
N PRO A 428 -3.66 2.62 -7.00
CA PRO A 428 -3.15 3.40 -5.88
C PRO A 428 -2.64 2.47 -4.77
N GLY A 429 -1.41 2.68 -4.33
CA GLY A 429 -0.74 1.87 -3.32
C GLY A 429 -0.50 0.40 -3.61
N PHE A 430 -0.38 0.04 -4.89
CA PHE A 430 0.22 -1.20 -5.33
C PHE A 430 1.22 -0.94 -6.48
N ASP A 431 2.33 -1.67 -6.43
CA ASP A 431 3.40 -1.77 -7.42
C ASP A 431 3.65 -3.29 -7.53
N PRO A 432 3.67 -3.95 -8.71
CA PRO A 432 3.87 -3.45 -10.07
C PRO A 432 2.85 -2.46 -10.67
N LEU A 433 3.16 -1.91 -11.85
CA LEU A 433 2.19 -1.34 -12.80
C LEU A 433 1.44 -2.45 -13.54
N ALA A 434 0.18 -2.23 -13.96
CA ALA A 434 -0.55 -3.12 -14.86
C ALA A 434 -0.67 -2.50 -16.27
N VAL A 435 -0.36 -3.28 -17.32
CA VAL A 435 -0.49 -2.89 -18.74
C VAL A 435 -1.32 -3.94 -19.47
N LEU A 436 -2.30 -3.53 -20.29
CA LEU A 436 -3.09 -4.45 -21.11
C LEU A 436 -2.32 -4.92 -22.35
N GLY A 437 -2.63 -6.13 -22.78
CA GLY A 437 -2.08 -6.70 -24.01
C GLY A 437 -2.68 -8.05 -24.35
N ARG A 438 -2.12 -8.69 -25.38
CA ARG A 438 -2.57 -9.97 -25.92
C ARG A 438 -1.40 -10.93 -26.05
N GLY A 439 -1.64 -12.23 -25.90
CA GLY A 439 -0.61 -13.25 -26.12
C GLY A 439 -1.12 -14.67 -25.90
N PHE A 440 -0.21 -15.64 -25.97
CA PHE A 440 -0.54 -17.06 -25.77
C PHE A 440 -0.42 -17.45 -24.30
N PHE A 441 -1.58 -17.66 -23.65
CA PHE A 441 -1.68 -17.96 -22.21
C PHE A 441 -2.19 -19.37 -21.89
N ASP A 442 -3.00 -19.97 -22.77
CA ASP A 442 -3.63 -21.28 -22.53
C ASP A 442 -2.75 -22.41 -23.09
N GLU A 443 -2.19 -23.25 -22.22
CA GLU A 443 -1.39 -24.43 -22.61
C GLU A 443 -2.19 -25.47 -23.42
N PHE A 444 -3.52 -25.45 -23.33
CA PHE A 444 -4.43 -26.29 -24.11
C PHE A 444 -4.91 -25.62 -25.41
N GLN A 445 -4.72 -24.31 -25.57
CA GLN A 445 -4.99 -23.54 -26.79
C GLN A 445 -3.79 -22.67 -27.21
N PRO A 446 -2.58 -23.25 -27.40
CA PRO A 446 -1.34 -22.51 -27.62
C PRO A 446 -1.23 -21.81 -29.00
N ASN A 447 -2.33 -21.76 -29.77
CA ASN A 447 -2.42 -21.05 -31.05
C ASN A 447 -3.50 -19.94 -31.02
N THR A 448 -4.04 -19.62 -29.84
CA THR A 448 -5.08 -18.61 -29.64
C THR A 448 -4.53 -17.48 -28.77
N GLU A 449 -4.36 -16.30 -29.35
CA GLU A 449 -4.11 -15.08 -28.58
C GLU A 449 -5.35 -14.76 -27.76
N ILE A 450 -5.18 -14.56 -26.45
CA ILE A 450 -6.24 -14.03 -25.59
C ILE A 450 -5.79 -12.73 -24.93
N LEU A 451 -6.77 -11.92 -24.52
CA LEU A 451 -6.52 -10.72 -23.74
C LEU A 451 -5.92 -11.10 -22.39
N GLY A 452 -4.96 -10.31 -21.93
CA GLY A 452 -4.35 -10.45 -20.62
C GLY A 452 -3.77 -9.12 -20.13
N ALA A 453 -3.07 -9.18 -19.00
CA ALA A 453 -2.31 -8.07 -18.46
C ALA A 453 -0.89 -8.52 -18.14
N MET A 454 0.07 -7.62 -18.34
CA MET A 454 1.45 -7.76 -17.90
C MET A 454 1.68 -6.89 -16.67
N GLU A 455 2.38 -7.45 -15.68
CA GLU A 455 2.79 -6.73 -14.48
C GLU A 455 4.26 -6.26 -14.62
N LEU A 456 4.49 -4.96 -14.54
CA LEU A 456 5.82 -4.34 -14.68
C LEU A 456 6.31 -3.75 -13.35
N ASP A 457 7.46 -4.20 -12.86
CA ASP A 457 8.16 -3.58 -11.73
C ASP A 457 8.54 -2.13 -12.06
N THR A 458 8.19 -1.18 -11.20
CA THR A 458 8.57 0.23 -11.35
C THR A 458 9.63 0.69 -10.33
N THR A 459 10.14 -0.19 -9.47
CA THR A 459 11.10 0.13 -8.41
C THR A 459 12.56 0.21 -8.90
N GLY A 460 13.07 -0.83 -9.57
CA GLY A 460 14.46 -0.92 -10.07
C GLY A 460 14.76 0.06 -11.22
N PRO A 461 16.02 0.32 -11.63
CA PRO A 461 16.36 1.34 -12.64
C PRO A 461 15.94 1.01 -14.09
N ARG A 462 15.12 -0.02 -14.27
CA ARG A 462 14.47 -0.45 -15.53
C ARG A 462 12.99 -0.65 -15.26
N LEU A 463 12.23 -1.03 -16.28
CA LEU A 463 10.99 -1.76 -16.10
C LEU A 463 11.35 -3.23 -16.34
N ASP A 464 10.92 -4.11 -15.43
CA ASP A 464 11.15 -5.56 -15.53
C ASP A 464 9.81 -6.29 -15.40
N GLU A 465 9.60 -7.33 -16.19
CA GLU A 465 8.38 -8.17 -16.18
C GLU A 465 8.35 -9.04 -14.90
N LEU A 466 7.31 -8.89 -14.08
CA LEU A 466 7.12 -9.71 -12.87
C LEU A 466 6.20 -10.91 -13.12
N ASP A 467 5.05 -10.69 -13.75
CA ASP A 467 4.08 -11.75 -14.07
C ASP A 467 3.22 -11.36 -15.29
N ARG A 468 2.47 -12.32 -15.84
CA ARG A 468 1.42 -12.07 -16.84
C ARG A 468 0.22 -12.96 -16.60
N VAL A 469 -0.97 -12.37 -16.65
CA VAL A 469 -2.22 -13.06 -16.38
C VAL A 469 -3.09 -13.02 -17.63
N GLY A 470 -3.45 -14.19 -18.15
CA GLY A 470 -4.42 -14.33 -19.24
C GLY A 470 -5.85 -14.31 -18.70
N ALA A 471 -6.79 -13.72 -19.45
CA ALA A 471 -8.18 -13.58 -19.04
C ALA A 471 -9.15 -14.40 -19.93
N PRO A 472 -9.13 -15.75 -19.88
CA PRO A 472 -9.92 -16.62 -20.77
C PRO A 472 -11.45 -16.56 -20.55
N GLY A 473 -11.92 -15.72 -19.62
CA GLY A 473 -13.34 -15.40 -19.43
C GLY A 473 -13.77 -14.04 -20.01
N LEU A 474 -12.84 -13.26 -20.58
CA LEU A 474 -13.13 -12.05 -21.35
C LEU A 474 -13.30 -12.40 -22.84
N PRO A 475 -13.83 -11.47 -23.67
CA PRO A 475 -13.87 -11.66 -25.12
C PRO A 475 -12.46 -11.87 -25.71
N ASP A 476 -12.41 -12.46 -26.91
CA ASP A 476 -11.21 -12.59 -27.73
C ASP A 476 -10.41 -11.27 -27.76
N ALA A 477 -9.07 -11.36 -27.80
CA ALA A 477 -8.23 -10.18 -27.90
C ALA A 477 -8.64 -9.32 -29.11
N PRO A 478 -8.82 -8.00 -28.95
CA PRO A 478 -9.03 -7.14 -30.09
C PRO A 478 -7.74 -7.06 -30.93
N PRO A 479 -7.81 -6.65 -32.21
CA PRO A 479 -6.64 -6.53 -33.06
C PRO A 479 -5.56 -5.62 -32.46
N ALA A 480 -4.28 -5.89 -32.77
CA ALA A 480 -3.20 -4.94 -32.45
C ALA A 480 -3.52 -3.53 -32.98
N GLY A 481 -3.19 -2.50 -32.20
CA GLY A 481 -3.54 -1.11 -32.48
C GLY A 481 -4.99 -0.71 -32.15
N THR A 482 -5.74 -1.49 -31.37
CA THR A 482 -6.98 -0.99 -30.74
C THR A 482 -6.71 -0.47 -29.33
N ASP A 483 -6.90 0.84 -29.12
CA ASP A 483 -6.81 1.45 -27.80
C ASP A 483 -7.88 0.90 -26.82
N GLU A 484 -7.39 0.37 -25.69
CA GLU A 484 -8.17 -0.22 -24.60
C GLU A 484 -8.07 0.64 -23.33
N ALA A 485 -9.00 1.60 -23.23
CA ALA A 485 -9.15 2.53 -22.11
C ALA A 485 -9.09 1.84 -20.72
N LEU A 486 -7.90 1.87 -20.12
CA LEU A 486 -7.58 1.31 -18.82
C LEU A 486 -7.40 2.41 -17.78
N GLY A 487 -7.81 2.14 -16.54
CA GLY A 487 -7.59 2.97 -15.35
C GLY A 487 -7.82 2.12 -14.10
N SER A 488 -8.02 2.75 -12.94
CA SER A 488 -8.32 2.01 -11.70
C SER A 488 -9.31 2.73 -10.79
N ILE A 489 -10.13 1.96 -10.07
CA ILE A 489 -11.15 2.45 -9.14
C ILE A 489 -10.97 1.72 -7.80
N ASP A 490 -10.62 2.48 -6.76
CA ASP A 490 -10.15 1.95 -5.48
C ASP A 490 -9.00 0.94 -5.65
N GLN A 491 -9.22 -0.36 -5.42
CA GLN A 491 -8.20 -1.42 -5.58
C GLN A 491 -8.39 -2.27 -6.85
N LEU A 492 -9.30 -1.87 -7.76
CA LEU A 492 -9.71 -2.66 -8.92
C LEU A 492 -9.28 -1.99 -10.22
N VAL A 493 -8.82 -2.80 -11.17
CA VAL A 493 -8.51 -2.35 -12.53
C VAL A 493 -9.83 -2.12 -13.27
N ALA A 494 -9.96 -0.96 -13.93
CA ALA A 494 -11.17 -0.49 -14.58
C ALA A 494 -10.93 -0.38 -16.09
N ARG A 495 -11.71 -1.12 -16.90
CA ARG A 495 -11.60 -1.16 -18.37
C ARG A 495 -12.91 -0.76 -19.03
N VAL A 496 -12.89 0.17 -20.00
CA VAL A 496 -14.08 0.49 -20.81
C VAL A 496 -14.31 -0.61 -21.85
N VAL A 497 -15.42 -1.35 -21.73
CA VAL A 497 -15.77 -2.43 -22.67
C VAL A 497 -16.77 -2.01 -23.76
N GLY A 498 -17.17 -0.73 -23.78
CA GLY A 498 -18.00 -0.14 -24.83
C GLY A 498 -19.07 0.81 -24.29
N VAL A 499 -20.07 1.12 -25.13
CA VAL A 499 -21.21 1.99 -24.80
C VAL A 499 -22.53 1.22 -24.97
N ALA A 500 -23.37 1.22 -23.94
CA ALA A 500 -24.71 0.63 -23.95
C ALA A 500 -25.73 1.63 -23.38
N ASP A 501 -26.93 1.72 -23.97
CA ASP A 501 -27.98 2.68 -23.60
C ASP A 501 -27.50 4.14 -23.44
N GLY A 502 -26.54 4.58 -24.27
CA GLY A 502 -25.94 5.91 -24.20
C GLY A 502 -25.05 6.14 -22.97
N ARG A 503 -24.48 5.08 -22.40
CA ARG A 503 -23.61 5.08 -21.22
C ARG A 503 -22.38 4.22 -21.45
N ASN A 504 -21.20 4.66 -21.01
CA ASN A 504 -20.00 3.83 -21.06
C ASN A 504 -20.12 2.70 -20.02
N VAL A 505 -19.79 1.49 -20.42
CA VAL A 505 -19.75 0.30 -19.57
C VAL A 505 -18.30 0.07 -19.17
N VAL A 506 -18.01 0.21 -17.88
CA VAL A 506 -16.66 0.01 -17.33
C VAL A 506 -16.69 -1.24 -16.46
N ASN A 507 -15.96 -2.28 -16.88
CA ASN A 507 -15.80 -3.48 -16.06
C ASN A 507 -14.68 -3.26 -15.05
N LEU A 508 -14.94 -3.65 -13.80
CA LEU A 508 -13.96 -3.74 -12.73
C LEU A 508 -13.48 -5.18 -12.65
N VAL A 509 -12.16 -5.39 -12.68
CA VAL A 509 -11.53 -6.69 -12.47
C VAL A 509 -10.56 -6.62 -11.29
N ASN A 510 -10.44 -7.73 -10.56
CA ASN A 510 -9.29 -7.92 -9.67
C ASN A 510 -8.03 -7.98 -10.53
N ARG A 511 -7.00 -7.27 -10.08
CA ARG A 511 -5.71 -7.09 -10.75
C ARG A 511 -5.03 -8.41 -11.14
N ASN A 512 -4.64 -9.23 -10.17
CA ASN A 512 -3.76 -10.40 -10.38
C ASN A 512 -4.48 -11.67 -10.86
N THR A 513 -5.82 -11.66 -10.94
CA THR A 513 -6.59 -12.79 -11.51
C THR A 513 -7.34 -12.41 -12.79
N LEU A 514 -7.42 -11.11 -13.10
CA LEU A 514 -8.33 -10.51 -14.08
C LEU A 514 -9.80 -10.95 -13.91
N GLY A 515 -10.15 -11.46 -12.73
CA GLY A 515 -11.48 -11.93 -12.37
C GLY A 515 -12.46 -10.78 -12.23
N PHE A 516 -13.63 -10.92 -12.84
CA PHE A 516 -14.69 -9.91 -12.80
C PHE A 516 -15.15 -9.61 -11.37
N ALA A 517 -14.98 -8.35 -10.94
CA ALA A 517 -15.38 -7.85 -9.63
C ALA A 517 -16.66 -7.01 -9.68
N GLY A 518 -16.98 -6.37 -10.81
CA GLY A 518 -18.21 -5.60 -10.99
C GLY A 518 -18.25 -4.77 -12.27
N THR A 519 -19.28 -3.91 -12.39
CA THR A 519 -19.44 -2.98 -13.51
C THR A 519 -19.89 -1.62 -12.99
N VAL A 520 -19.27 -0.55 -13.51
CA VAL A 520 -19.70 0.85 -13.36
C VAL A 520 -20.30 1.32 -14.68
N LEU A 521 -21.36 2.13 -14.62
CA LEU A 521 -22.02 2.72 -15.79
C LEU A 521 -21.87 4.24 -15.75
N LEU A 522 -21.17 4.83 -16.72
CA LEU A 522 -20.96 6.29 -16.78
C LEU A 522 -22.02 6.94 -17.66
N ASN A 523 -22.63 8.02 -17.17
CA ASN A 523 -23.72 8.74 -17.83
C ASN A 523 -23.19 9.66 -18.95
N TYR A 524 -22.52 9.04 -19.93
CA TYR A 524 -21.82 9.68 -21.02
C TYR A 524 -21.94 8.84 -22.31
N PRO A 525 -22.34 9.44 -23.45
CA PRO A 525 -22.74 8.69 -24.64
C PRO A 525 -21.60 8.39 -25.64
N ASN A 526 -20.51 9.15 -25.59
CA ASN A 526 -19.36 8.96 -26.48
C ASN A 526 -18.40 7.94 -25.86
N ARG A 527 -17.79 7.05 -26.65
CA ARG A 527 -16.80 6.08 -26.14
C ARG A 527 -15.58 6.84 -25.61
N LEU A 528 -15.12 6.47 -24.42
CA LEU A 528 -13.86 6.97 -23.86
C LEU A 528 -12.67 6.17 -24.41
N ALA A 529 -11.55 6.85 -24.66
CA ALA A 529 -10.28 6.28 -25.16
C ALA A 529 -9.29 5.95 -24.03
N GLY A 530 -9.24 6.77 -22.97
CA GLY A 530 -8.44 6.50 -21.77
C GLY A 530 -9.23 6.75 -20.49
N LEU A 531 -8.79 6.13 -19.38
CA LEU A 531 -9.26 6.37 -18.01
C LEU A 531 -8.07 6.68 -17.10
N SER A 532 -8.27 7.39 -15.99
CA SER A 532 -7.24 7.55 -14.95
C SER A 532 -7.41 6.55 -13.81
N GLU A 533 -6.41 6.47 -12.94
CA GLU A 533 -6.57 6.04 -11.55
C GLU A 533 -7.61 6.90 -10.80
N SER A 534 -8.20 6.39 -9.72
CA SER A 534 -9.21 7.12 -8.93
C SER A 534 -8.66 7.85 -7.71
N PHE A 535 -9.29 8.97 -7.36
CA PHE A 535 -8.93 9.84 -6.23
C PHE A 535 -10.17 10.39 -5.51
N ARG A 536 -9.97 11.04 -4.35
CA ARG A 536 -11.05 11.62 -3.54
C ARG A 536 -10.75 13.08 -3.15
N PRO A 537 -11.21 14.09 -3.94
CA PRO A 537 -10.97 15.52 -3.66
C PRO A 537 -11.41 15.99 -2.26
N SER A 538 -12.39 15.30 -1.69
CA SER A 538 -12.91 15.44 -0.34
C SER A 538 -11.88 15.20 0.77
N LEU A 539 -10.77 14.53 0.51
CA LEU A 539 -9.69 14.30 1.47
C LEU A 539 -8.81 15.54 1.72
N ALA A 540 -8.92 16.57 0.88
CA ALA A 540 -8.33 17.88 1.15
C ALA A 540 -8.77 18.44 2.52
N GLY A 541 -7.81 18.95 3.30
CA GLY A 541 -7.97 19.44 4.66
C GLY A 541 -7.98 18.36 5.75
N LYS A 542 -8.02 17.06 5.42
CA LYS A 542 -8.19 15.97 6.39
C LYS A 542 -6.88 15.52 7.02
N ALA A 543 -6.99 14.71 8.07
CA ALA A 543 -5.91 13.88 8.58
C ALA A 543 -6.24 12.43 8.19
N VAL A 544 -5.55 11.91 7.19
CA VAL A 544 -5.77 10.57 6.65
C VAL A 544 -4.79 9.60 7.31
N PHE A 545 -5.34 8.55 7.89
CA PHE A 545 -4.62 7.36 8.33
C PHE A 545 -5.08 6.23 7.42
N ASP A 546 -4.16 5.66 6.65
CA ASP A 546 -4.43 4.58 5.73
C ASP A 546 -3.52 3.40 6.06
N ILE A 547 -4.13 2.24 6.29
CA ILE A 547 -3.50 1.15 7.04
C ILE A 547 -3.72 -0.19 6.34
N GLN A 548 -2.62 -0.90 6.11
CA GLN A 548 -2.56 -2.22 5.48
C GLN A 548 -2.16 -3.28 6.52
N GLY A 549 -3.13 -4.03 7.03
CA GLY A 549 -2.95 -5.05 8.07
C GLY A 549 -3.85 -4.79 9.27
N ASP A 550 -3.84 -5.65 10.28
CA ASP A 550 -4.73 -5.45 11.43
C ASP A 550 -4.27 -4.25 12.30
N VAL A 551 -5.20 -3.61 13.02
CA VAL A 551 -4.91 -2.59 14.03
C VAL A 551 -5.35 -3.07 15.40
N GLN A 552 -4.38 -3.46 16.24
CA GLN A 552 -4.59 -3.82 17.65
C GLN A 552 -5.40 -2.75 18.39
N ALA A 553 -4.99 -1.48 18.24
CA ALA A 553 -5.72 -0.35 18.80
C ALA A 553 -5.31 0.98 18.17
N PHE A 554 -6.30 1.74 17.71
CA PHE A 554 -6.19 3.17 17.41
C PHE A 554 -6.69 3.98 18.62
N LEU A 555 -5.79 4.73 19.26
CA LEU A 555 -6.07 5.44 20.52
C LEU A 555 -5.82 6.95 20.41
N ALA A 556 -6.84 7.76 20.72
CA ALA A 556 -6.72 9.23 20.75
C ALA A 556 -7.54 9.93 21.85
N ASN A 557 -7.10 11.09 22.34
CA ASN A 557 -7.89 11.86 23.32
C ASN A 557 -8.95 12.75 22.67
N ASP A 558 -8.62 13.37 21.53
CA ASP A 558 -9.52 14.23 20.74
C ASP A 558 -9.20 14.06 19.25
N ALA A 559 -10.20 13.80 18.41
CA ALA A 559 -10.02 13.66 16.97
C ALA A 559 -11.07 14.47 16.22
N ARG A 560 -10.61 15.35 15.35
CA ARG A 560 -11.43 16.09 14.39
C ARG A 560 -10.83 16.04 13.00
N GLY A 561 -11.68 15.83 11.99
CA GLY A 561 -11.24 15.72 10.59
C GLY A 561 -10.45 14.45 10.30
N LEU A 562 -10.54 13.44 11.17
CA LEU A 562 -9.91 12.14 10.96
C LEU A 562 -10.63 11.40 9.85
N VAL A 563 -9.87 10.89 8.90
CA VAL A 563 -10.24 9.80 8.01
C VAL A 563 -9.34 8.62 8.39
N LEU A 564 -9.94 7.54 8.87
CA LEU A 564 -9.22 6.29 9.16
C LEU A 564 -9.73 5.21 8.20
N ASN A 565 -8.86 4.67 7.37
CA ASN A 565 -9.11 3.51 6.54
C ASN A 565 -8.18 2.39 7.01
N ASP A 566 -8.77 1.34 7.58
CA ASP A 566 -8.05 0.17 8.08
C ASP A 566 -8.48 -1.07 7.28
N LEU A 567 -7.63 -1.48 6.33
CA LEU A 567 -7.89 -2.60 5.42
C LEU A 567 -7.85 -3.97 6.12
N GLY A 568 -7.40 -4.03 7.37
CA GLY A 568 -7.52 -5.21 8.22
C GLY A 568 -8.57 -5.05 9.32
N THR A 569 -8.41 -5.86 10.37
CA THR A 569 -9.29 -5.85 11.54
C THR A 569 -8.92 -4.71 12.48
N LEU A 570 -9.84 -3.73 12.58
CA LEU A 570 -9.76 -2.67 13.59
C LEU A 570 -10.24 -3.21 14.93
N TYR A 571 -9.35 -3.84 15.70
CA TYR A 571 -9.69 -4.49 16.96
C TYR A 571 -10.22 -3.49 18.00
N LEU A 572 -9.60 -2.32 18.14
CA LEU A 572 -10.06 -1.27 19.07
C LEU A 572 -9.93 0.15 18.50
N LEU A 573 -11.06 0.81 18.26
CA LEU A 573 -11.15 2.26 18.06
C LEU A 573 -11.48 2.96 19.38
N GLY A 574 -10.49 3.54 20.05
CA GLY A 574 -10.66 4.24 21.33
C GLY A 574 -10.38 5.74 21.23
N ILE A 575 -11.44 6.56 21.16
CA ILE A 575 -11.31 8.03 21.06
C ILE A 575 -12.08 8.75 22.18
N GLY A 576 -11.39 9.56 22.98
CA GLY A 576 -12.01 10.34 24.07
C GLY A 576 -13.10 11.31 23.59
N ARG A 577 -12.88 11.97 22.46
CA ARG A 577 -13.85 12.80 21.75
C ARG A 577 -13.61 12.73 20.24
N ALA A 578 -14.57 12.25 19.46
CA ALA A 578 -14.50 12.18 18.00
C ALA A 578 -15.55 13.10 17.36
N ARG A 579 -15.14 13.96 16.42
CA ARG A 579 -16.02 14.96 15.79
C ARG A 579 -15.69 15.20 14.33
N ASP A 580 -16.68 15.29 13.46
CA ASP A 580 -16.47 15.57 12.03
C ASP A 580 -15.44 14.60 11.38
N SER A 581 -15.65 13.30 11.55
CA SER A 581 -14.67 12.24 11.19
C SER A 581 -15.33 11.03 10.51
N PHE A 582 -14.55 10.29 9.72
CA PHE A 582 -14.92 9.03 9.09
C PHE A 582 -13.98 7.91 9.53
N VAL A 583 -14.52 6.71 9.70
CA VAL A 583 -13.74 5.48 9.89
C VAL A 583 -14.31 4.37 9.02
N ALA A 584 -13.47 3.71 8.23
CA ALA A 584 -13.71 2.38 7.68
C ALA A 584 -12.74 1.40 8.35
N GLY A 585 -13.22 0.20 8.65
CA GLY A 585 -12.39 -0.89 9.15
C GLY A 585 -12.99 -2.24 8.77
N PHE A 586 -12.14 -3.20 8.39
CA PHE A 586 -12.51 -4.42 7.70
C PHE A 586 -12.16 -5.69 8.52
N PRO A 587 -12.85 -6.01 9.62
CA PRO A 587 -13.97 -5.28 10.22
C PRO A 587 -13.59 -4.47 11.48
N VAL A 588 -14.51 -3.65 11.98
CA VAL A 588 -14.38 -2.93 13.26
C VAL A 588 -14.94 -3.79 14.39
N ALA A 589 -14.08 -4.26 15.30
CA ALA A 589 -14.49 -5.08 16.42
C ALA A 589 -15.03 -4.23 17.59
N HIS A 590 -14.18 -3.47 18.29
CA HIS A 590 -14.56 -2.70 19.48
C HIS A 590 -14.45 -1.19 19.25
N VAL A 591 -15.48 -0.45 19.69
CA VAL A 591 -15.56 1.01 19.57
C VAL A 591 -15.83 1.63 20.93
N PHE A 592 -14.96 2.53 21.37
CA PHE A 592 -15.12 3.37 22.54
C PHE A 592 -15.00 4.85 22.12
N LEU A 593 -16.13 5.55 22.05
CA LEU A 593 -16.18 6.99 21.80
C LEU A 593 -16.74 7.71 23.05
N GLY A 594 -15.89 8.45 23.77
CA GLY A 594 -16.32 9.16 24.98
C GLY A 594 -17.29 10.32 24.70
N GLN A 595 -17.13 10.98 23.55
CA GLN A 595 -18.06 11.95 22.96
C GLN A 595 -18.06 11.80 21.44
N ARG A 596 -19.22 11.97 20.79
CA ARG A 596 -19.40 11.83 19.34
C ARG A 596 -20.26 12.97 18.79
N GLN A 597 -19.87 13.58 17.66
CA GLN A 597 -20.67 14.53 16.88
C GLN A 597 -20.29 14.41 15.41
N ASN A 598 -21.25 14.19 14.50
CA ASN A 598 -20.94 14.11 13.05
C ASN A 598 -19.78 13.13 12.73
N VAL A 599 -19.89 11.89 13.22
CA VAL A 599 -18.91 10.82 12.95
C VAL A 599 -19.62 9.64 12.31
N ARG A 600 -19.09 9.13 11.21
CA ARG A 600 -19.49 7.86 10.57
C ARG A 600 -18.45 6.80 10.91
N ILE A 601 -18.90 5.57 11.13
CA ILE A 601 -18.03 4.38 11.20
C ILE A 601 -18.71 3.33 10.34
N ILE A 602 -18.07 2.86 9.29
CA ILE A 602 -18.57 1.80 8.41
C ILE A 602 -17.75 0.52 8.59
N SER A 603 -18.39 -0.63 8.36
CA SER A 603 -17.71 -1.94 8.42
C SER A 603 -18.52 -3.01 7.67
N PRO A 604 -17.89 -4.07 7.12
CA PRO A 604 -18.62 -5.21 6.58
C PRO A 604 -19.46 -5.93 7.66
N VAL A 605 -20.51 -6.63 7.22
CA VAL A 605 -21.42 -7.36 8.12
C VAL A 605 -20.75 -8.61 8.69
N ILE A 606 -20.17 -8.51 9.89
CA ILE A 606 -19.93 -9.68 10.74
C ILE A 606 -21.28 -10.19 11.28
N ARG A 607 -21.49 -11.51 11.27
CA ARG A 607 -22.78 -12.16 11.60
C ARG A 607 -23.45 -11.62 12.88
N GLY A 608 -24.73 -11.24 12.77
CA GLY A 608 -25.71 -11.45 13.85
C GLY A 608 -25.99 -10.33 14.86
N GLY A 609 -25.53 -9.09 14.69
CA GLY A 609 -25.88 -8.03 15.65
C GLY A 609 -25.68 -6.59 15.18
N THR A 610 -26.43 -5.66 15.77
CA THR A 610 -26.29 -4.21 15.57
C THR A 610 -25.25 -3.62 16.53
N ARG A 611 -24.13 -3.11 16.02
CA ARG A 611 -23.13 -2.39 16.84
C ARG A 611 -23.54 -0.93 16.99
N GLY A 612 -23.61 -0.43 18.23
CA GLY A 612 -24.15 0.90 18.53
C GLY A 612 -23.34 2.03 17.88
N GLY A 613 -23.86 2.59 16.78
CA GLY A 613 -23.20 3.66 16.03
C GLY A 613 -22.14 3.21 15.03
N VAL A 614 -22.10 1.91 14.67
CA VAL A 614 -21.38 1.44 13.49
C VAL A 614 -22.42 1.04 12.43
N GLU A 615 -22.22 1.54 11.22
CA GLU A 615 -23.00 1.23 10.03
C GLU A 615 -22.45 -0.06 9.42
N LEU A 616 -23.24 -1.14 9.45
CA LEU A 616 -22.83 -2.43 8.91
C LEU A 616 -23.33 -2.56 7.47
N ILE A 617 -22.40 -2.54 6.52
CA ILE A 617 -22.68 -2.53 5.08
C ILE A 617 -22.44 -3.94 4.52
N PRO A 618 -23.46 -4.63 3.98
CA PRO A 618 -23.27 -5.92 3.32
C PRO A 618 -22.31 -5.80 2.15
N ASN A 619 -21.36 -6.73 2.04
CA ASN A 619 -20.37 -6.81 0.95
C ASN A 619 -19.58 -5.50 0.72
N LEU A 620 -19.34 -4.71 1.78
CA LEU A 620 -18.46 -3.54 1.71
C LEU A 620 -17.09 -3.97 1.16
N GLN A 621 -16.72 -3.42 0.01
CA GLN A 621 -15.39 -3.63 -0.59
C GLN A 621 -14.35 -2.76 0.13
N PRO A 622 -13.07 -3.20 0.16
CA PRO A 622 -11.95 -2.34 0.50
C PRO A 622 -12.05 -0.99 -0.22
N LEU A 623 -11.92 0.10 0.55
CA LEU A 623 -11.70 1.42 -0.05
C LEU A 623 -10.20 1.51 -0.40
N GLY A 624 -9.87 2.03 -1.57
CA GLY A 624 -8.48 2.13 -2.03
C GLY A 624 -7.63 2.91 -1.04
N PRO A 625 -6.31 2.69 -1.02
CA PRO A 625 -5.44 3.36 -0.06
C PRO A 625 -5.52 4.88 -0.28
N LEU A 626 -5.88 5.59 0.78
CA LEU A 626 -6.36 6.96 0.71
C LEU A 626 -5.19 7.95 0.79
N PHE A 627 -4.81 8.54 -0.35
CA PHE A 627 -3.96 9.73 -0.41
C PHE A 627 -4.78 11.03 -0.47
N ILE A 628 -4.18 12.14 -0.03
CA ILE A 628 -4.74 13.47 -0.19
C ILE A 628 -4.29 14.01 -1.56
N PRO A 629 -5.22 14.38 -2.46
CA PRO A 629 -4.88 14.98 -3.75
C PRO A 629 -4.55 16.47 -3.61
#